data_AF-A0A8S9KWB2-F1
#
_entry.id   AF-A0A8S9KWB2-F1
#
_cell.length_a   1.000
_cell.length_b   1.000
_cell.length_c   1.000
_cell.angle_alpha   90.00
_cell.angle_beta   90.00
_cell.angle_gamma   90.00
#
_symmetry.space_group_name_H-M   'P 1'
#
loop_
_entity.id
_entity.type
_entity.pdbx_description
1 polymer ?
#
loop_
_entity_poly.entity_id
_entity_poly.type
_entity_poly.pdbx_seq_one_letter_code
_entity_poly.pdbx_strand_id
1 'polypeptide(L)'
;MFNECSISDFLCGRETPSVAGIINPGSEGFQKLFFGQEEIAIPVHAAIETACAAHPTADVFINFASFRSAAASSMAALKQPTIKVVVIIAEGVPESDTKHLIAYARTNNKVVIGPATVGGIQAGAFKISDTAGTIDNIIQCKLYRPGSVGFVSKSGGMSNEMYNTVARVTDGIYEGIAIGGDVFPGSTLSAHPTV
;
A
#
# COMPACT_ATOMS: atom_id res chain seq x y z
N MET A 1 8.07 -1.83 8.61
CA MET A 1 6.83 -1.16 8.20
C MET A 1 6.96 0.34 7.96
N PHE A 2 6.47 1.27 8.80
CA PHE A 2 6.44 2.71 8.44
C PHE A 2 7.80 3.35 8.16
N ASN A 3 8.82 2.92 8.91
CA ASN A 3 10.20 3.37 8.71
C ASN A 3 10.76 2.91 7.35
N GLU A 4 10.38 1.71 6.90
CA GLU A 4 10.84 1.20 5.60
C GLU A 4 10.23 1.94 4.42
N CYS A 5 8.99 2.42 4.54
CA CYS A 5 8.39 3.30 3.52
C CYS A 5 9.20 4.60 3.43
N SER A 6 9.48 5.24 4.56
CA SER A 6 10.24 6.49 4.63
C SER A 6 11.68 6.34 4.10
N ILE A 7 12.33 5.21 4.40
CA ILE A 7 13.66 4.88 3.87
C ILE A 7 13.61 4.68 2.33
N SER A 8 12.60 3.97 1.84
CA SER A 8 12.41 3.78 0.39
C SER A 8 12.15 5.10 -0.32
N ASP A 9 11.33 5.97 0.26
CA ASP A 9 11.01 7.28 -0.29
C ASP A 9 12.28 8.13 -0.44
N PHE A 10 13.13 8.14 0.60
CA PHE A 10 14.42 8.81 0.56
C PHE A 10 15.34 8.24 -0.53
N LEU A 11 15.41 6.90 -0.65
CA LEU A 11 16.20 6.24 -1.70
C LEU A 11 15.69 6.57 -3.11
N CYS A 12 14.39 6.77 -3.27
CA CYS A 12 13.77 7.21 -4.54
C CYS A 12 13.98 8.71 -4.84
N GLY A 13 14.64 9.46 -3.94
CA GLY A 13 14.86 10.89 -4.10
C GLY A 13 13.61 11.74 -3.90
N ARG A 14 12.61 11.23 -3.17
CA ARG A 14 11.42 12.02 -2.82
C ARG A 14 11.80 13.15 -1.87
N GLU A 15 11.11 14.28 -2.00
CA GLU A 15 11.28 15.42 -1.08
C GLU A 15 10.50 15.24 0.22
N THR A 16 9.42 14.43 0.20
CA THR A 16 8.55 14.20 1.36
C THR A 16 8.29 12.71 1.58
N PRO A 17 8.10 12.28 2.84
CA PRO A 17 7.67 10.93 3.15
C PRO A 17 6.29 10.64 2.54
N SER A 18 6.06 9.39 2.17
CA SER A 18 4.78 8.92 1.63
C SER A 18 3.71 8.73 2.70
N VAL A 19 4.09 8.57 3.97
CA VAL A 19 3.17 8.37 5.10
C VAL A 19 2.83 9.73 5.72
N ALA A 20 1.61 10.23 5.48
CA ALA A 20 1.13 11.49 6.06
C ALA A 20 0.69 11.37 7.54
N GLY A 21 0.13 10.22 7.91
CA GLY A 21 -0.39 9.99 9.26
C GLY A 21 -0.64 8.51 9.54
N ILE A 22 -0.68 8.16 10.82
CA ILE A 22 -0.99 6.82 11.31
C ILE A 22 -2.32 6.87 12.05
N ILE A 23 -3.14 5.84 11.86
CA ILE A 23 -4.41 5.71 12.57
C ILE A 23 -4.28 4.54 13.54
N ASN A 24 -4.43 4.80 14.83
CA ASN A 24 -4.39 3.80 15.88
C ASN A 24 -5.52 4.06 16.89
N PRO A 25 -6.64 3.31 16.79
CA PRO A 25 -7.78 3.51 17.68
C PRO A 25 -7.40 3.47 19.16
N GLY A 26 -7.74 4.52 19.90
CA GLY A 26 -7.41 4.65 21.32
C GLY A 26 -6.03 5.24 21.62
N SER A 27 -5.30 5.73 20.60
CA SER A 27 -4.01 6.41 20.76
C SER A 27 -3.98 7.71 19.93
N GLU A 28 -3.39 8.75 20.51
CA GLU A 28 -3.09 10.02 19.83
C GLU A 28 -1.65 10.43 20.15
N GLY A 29 -1.03 11.21 19.26
CA GLY A 29 0.31 11.74 19.47
C GLY A 29 1.16 11.69 18.21
N PHE A 30 2.43 11.31 18.35
CA PHE A 30 3.37 11.23 17.23
C PHE A 30 4.20 9.95 17.30
N GLN A 31 4.41 9.35 16.13
CA GLN A 31 5.35 8.27 15.91
C GLN A 31 6.63 8.85 15.31
N LYS A 32 7.76 8.61 15.96
CA LYS A 32 9.08 8.96 15.44
C LYS A 32 9.49 7.96 14.36
N LEU A 33 9.93 8.46 13.21
CA LEU A 33 10.47 7.71 12.06
C LEU A 33 11.74 8.40 11.54
N PHE A 34 12.46 7.74 10.63
CA PHE A 34 13.62 8.30 9.95
C PHE A 34 13.34 8.55 8.47
N PHE A 35 13.76 9.71 7.97
CA PHE A 35 13.79 10.04 6.57
C PHE A 35 15.24 10.40 6.19
N GLY A 36 15.95 9.44 5.59
CA GLY A 36 17.39 9.52 5.46
C GLY A 36 18.07 9.47 6.84
N GLN A 37 18.84 10.51 7.17
CA GLN A 37 19.49 10.64 8.48
C GLN A 37 18.69 11.50 9.47
N GLU A 38 17.58 12.09 9.04
CA GLU A 38 16.77 12.98 9.86
C GLU A 38 15.64 12.22 10.56
N GLU A 39 15.36 12.60 11.81
CA GLU A 39 14.22 12.10 12.57
C GLU A 39 12.99 12.96 12.26
N ILE A 40 11.91 12.33 11.81
CA ILE A 40 10.63 12.97 11.51
C ILE A 40 9.54 12.45 12.45
N ALA A 41 8.55 13.29 12.73
CA ALA A 41 7.41 12.94 13.57
C ALA A 41 6.14 12.81 12.72
N ILE A 42 5.58 11.61 12.65
CA ILE A 42 4.31 11.34 11.95
C ILE A 42 3.15 11.38 12.95
N PRO A 43 2.10 12.17 12.72
CA PRO A 43 0.96 12.25 13.64
C PRO A 43 0.19 10.93 13.70
N VAL A 44 -0.22 10.56 14.92
CA VAL A 44 -1.07 9.42 15.22
C VAL A 44 -2.46 9.93 15.60
N HIS A 45 -3.48 9.43 14.91
CA HIS A 45 -4.88 9.80 15.09
C HIS A 45 -5.70 8.62 15.60
N ALA A 46 -6.65 8.89 16.49
CA ALA A 46 -7.54 7.85 17.02
C ALA A 46 -8.65 7.43 16.03
N ALA A 47 -9.02 8.30 15.08
CA ALA A 47 -10.14 8.09 14.17
C ALA A 47 -9.75 8.36 12.70
N ILE A 48 -10.38 7.62 11.79
CA ILE A 48 -10.13 7.70 10.34
C ILE A 48 -10.57 9.05 9.78
N GLU A 49 -11.75 9.53 10.22
CA GLU A 49 -12.33 10.81 9.83
C GLU A 49 -11.40 11.96 10.19
N THR A 50 -10.90 11.96 11.43
CA THR A 50 -9.96 12.99 11.94
C THR A 50 -8.66 12.98 11.16
N ALA A 51 -8.10 11.79 10.87
CA ALA A 51 -6.89 11.66 10.08
C ALA A 51 -7.08 12.19 8.65
N CYS A 52 -8.19 11.86 8.00
CA CYS A 52 -8.47 12.32 6.63
C CYS A 52 -8.74 13.83 6.57
N ALA A 53 -9.38 14.40 7.59
CA ALA A 53 -9.57 15.83 7.70
C ALA A 53 -8.26 16.59 7.94
N ALA A 54 -7.36 16.04 8.75
CA ALA A 54 -6.03 16.61 9.01
C ALA A 54 -5.10 16.51 7.80
N HIS A 55 -5.28 15.49 6.95
CA HIS A 55 -4.42 15.17 5.81
C HIS A 55 -5.21 15.12 4.50
N PRO A 56 -5.70 16.26 3.99
CA PRO A 56 -6.62 16.29 2.84
C PRO A 56 -5.98 15.84 1.52
N THR A 57 -4.64 15.82 1.45
CA THR A 57 -3.88 15.36 0.28
C THR A 57 -3.64 13.85 0.29
N ALA A 58 -3.95 13.14 1.38
CA ALA A 58 -3.80 11.70 1.45
C ALA A 58 -4.93 10.99 0.68
N ASP A 59 -4.55 10.17 -0.29
CA ASP A 59 -5.45 9.47 -1.20
C ASP A 59 -5.33 7.93 -1.13
N VAL A 60 -4.33 7.40 -0.42
CA VAL A 60 -4.13 5.97 -0.19
C VAL A 60 -4.30 5.65 1.30
N PHE A 61 -5.11 4.64 1.60
CA PHE A 61 -5.27 4.08 2.96
C PHE A 61 -4.75 2.64 3.00
N ILE A 62 -3.73 2.38 3.82
CA ILE A 62 -3.16 1.03 4.00
C ILE A 62 -3.67 0.45 5.32
N ASN A 63 -4.44 -0.64 5.23
CA ASN A 63 -5.13 -1.22 6.36
C ASN A 63 -4.40 -2.45 6.92
N PHE A 64 -3.80 -2.27 8.10
CA PHE A 64 -3.16 -3.34 8.90
C PHE A 64 -4.05 -3.89 10.01
N ALA A 65 -5.33 -3.50 10.04
CA ALA A 65 -6.25 -4.05 11.02
C ALA A 65 -6.36 -5.57 10.86
N SER A 66 -6.56 -6.30 11.97
CA SER A 66 -6.80 -7.74 11.94
C SER A 66 -8.00 -8.10 11.05
N PHE A 67 -8.10 -9.35 10.60
CA PHE A 67 -9.23 -9.82 9.79
C PHE A 67 -10.61 -9.51 10.41
N ARG A 68 -10.70 -9.44 11.74
CA ARG A 68 -11.93 -9.13 12.49
C ARG A 68 -12.41 -7.68 12.30
N SER A 69 -11.48 -6.76 12.09
CA SER A 69 -11.76 -5.32 12.02
C SER A 69 -11.46 -4.70 10.64
N ALA A 70 -10.73 -5.41 9.78
CA ALA A 70 -10.33 -4.96 8.45
C ALA A 70 -11.53 -4.54 7.59
N ALA A 71 -12.64 -5.28 7.61
CA ALA A 71 -13.81 -4.93 6.81
C ALA A 71 -14.44 -3.59 7.24
N ALA A 72 -14.66 -3.42 8.55
CA ALA A 72 -15.28 -2.21 9.09
C ALA A 72 -14.38 -0.97 8.87
N SER A 73 -13.08 -1.09 9.14
CA SER A 73 -12.14 0.02 8.93
C SER A 73 -11.94 0.35 7.45
N SER A 74 -11.90 -0.65 6.56
CA SER A 74 -11.82 -0.42 5.12
C SER A 74 -13.05 0.29 4.58
N MET A 75 -14.25 -0.10 5.04
CA MET A 75 -15.49 0.57 4.64
C MET A 75 -15.53 2.03 5.13
N ALA A 76 -15.07 2.29 6.36
CA ALA A 76 -14.97 3.65 6.89
C ALA A 76 -13.99 4.50 6.06
N ALA A 77 -12.83 3.97 5.69
CA ALA A 77 -11.88 4.64 4.81
C ALA A 77 -12.45 4.86 3.39
N LEU A 78 -13.13 3.87 2.80
CA LEU A 78 -13.78 3.99 1.50
C LEU A 78 -14.87 5.07 1.49
N LYS A 79 -15.49 5.41 2.62
CA LYS A 79 -16.46 6.50 2.71
C LYS A 79 -15.82 7.90 2.73
N GLN A 80 -14.51 8.01 3.01
CA GLN A 80 -13.82 9.29 3.04
C GLN A 80 -13.59 9.83 1.62
N PRO A 81 -13.96 11.07 1.29
CA PRO A 81 -13.89 11.58 -0.09
C PRO A 81 -12.47 11.61 -0.70
N THR A 82 -11.45 11.84 0.14
CA THR A 82 -10.05 11.97 -0.25
C THR A 82 -9.43 10.62 -0.63
N ILE A 83 -9.79 9.55 0.08
CA ILE A 83 -9.24 8.21 -0.13
C ILE A 83 -9.76 7.60 -1.45
N LYS A 84 -8.86 7.33 -2.39
CA LYS A 84 -9.14 6.69 -3.68
C LYS A 84 -8.75 5.22 -3.70
N VAL A 85 -7.71 4.85 -2.95
CA VAL A 85 -7.18 3.49 -2.90
C VAL A 85 -7.19 2.98 -1.46
N VAL A 86 -7.74 1.79 -1.25
CA VAL A 86 -7.69 1.07 0.03
C VAL A 86 -6.94 -0.24 -0.17
N VAL A 87 -5.86 -0.43 0.57
CA VAL A 87 -5.10 -1.69 0.58
C VAL A 87 -5.46 -2.47 1.84
N ILE A 88 -5.87 -3.72 1.71
CA ILE A 88 -6.27 -4.58 2.82
C ILE A 88 -5.23 -5.70 2.98
N ILE A 89 -4.41 -5.60 4.03
CA ILE A 89 -3.30 -6.54 4.23
C ILE A 89 -3.79 -7.86 4.85
N ALA A 90 -4.81 -7.80 5.72
CA ALA A 90 -5.30 -8.95 6.46
C ALA A 90 -5.75 -10.10 5.55
N GLU A 91 -5.33 -11.30 5.91
CA GLU A 91 -5.83 -12.57 5.36
C GLU A 91 -7.02 -13.08 6.17
N GLY A 92 -7.96 -13.77 5.50
CA GLY A 92 -9.11 -14.39 6.17
C GLY A 92 -10.26 -13.42 6.46
N VAL A 93 -10.36 -12.31 5.71
CA VAL A 93 -11.54 -11.44 5.75
C VAL A 93 -12.73 -12.22 5.17
N PRO A 94 -13.89 -12.28 5.85
CA PRO A 94 -15.05 -13.01 5.34
C PRO A 94 -15.44 -12.59 3.91
N GLU A 95 -15.69 -13.57 3.04
CA GLU A 95 -15.98 -13.30 1.62
C GLU A 95 -17.19 -12.38 1.40
N SER A 96 -18.20 -12.47 2.27
CA SER A 96 -19.39 -11.60 2.24
C SER A 96 -19.00 -10.13 2.44
N ASP A 97 -18.11 -9.86 3.38
CA ASP A 97 -17.64 -8.50 3.67
C ASP A 97 -16.79 -7.97 2.53
N THR A 98 -15.89 -8.80 2.00
CA THR A 98 -15.08 -8.46 0.82
C THR A 98 -15.95 -8.11 -0.39
N LYS A 99 -17.03 -8.85 -0.64
CA LYS A 99 -17.99 -8.53 -1.70
C LYS A 99 -18.67 -7.17 -1.49
N HIS A 100 -19.05 -6.84 -0.25
CA HIS A 100 -19.61 -5.52 0.06
C HIS A 100 -18.61 -4.38 -0.18
N LEU A 101 -17.34 -4.58 0.21
CA LEU A 101 -16.26 -3.60 -0.04
C LEU A 101 -16.05 -3.39 -1.53
N ILE A 102 -15.99 -4.46 -2.32
CA ILE A 102 -15.85 -4.41 -3.78
C ILE A 102 -17.01 -3.65 -4.43
N ALA A 103 -18.25 -3.99 -4.04
CA ALA A 103 -19.44 -3.36 -4.60
C ALA A 103 -19.46 -1.85 -4.31
N TYR A 104 -19.16 -1.46 -3.07
CA TYR A 104 -19.06 -0.06 -2.68
C TYR A 104 -17.95 0.66 -3.46
N ALA A 105 -16.74 0.09 -3.52
CA ALA A 105 -15.61 0.70 -4.20
C ALA A 105 -15.90 0.93 -5.70
N ARG A 106 -16.48 -0.06 -6.39
CA ARG A 106 -16.88 0.08 -7.80
C ARG A 106 -17.91 1.18 -8.03
N THR A 107 -18.92 1.26 -7.16
CA THR A 107 -19.99 2.28 -7.28
C THR A 107 -19.47 3.69 -7.05
N ASN A 108 -18.38 3.83 -6.29
CA ASN A 108 -17.78 5.12 -5.91
C ASN A 108 -16.47 5.42 -6.65
N ASN A 109 -16.13 4.68 -7.70
CA ASN A 109 -14.90 4.82 -8.48
C ASN A 109 -13.63 4.81 -7.61
N LYS A 110 -13.53 3.83 -6.71
CA LYS A 110 -12.39 3.59 -5.82
C LYS A 110 -11.77 2.23 -6.08
N VAL A 111 -10.50 2.09 -5.71
CA VAL A 111 -9.72 0.86 -5.88
C VAL A 111 -9.54 0.17 -4.54
N VAL A 112 -9.72 -1.15 -4.52
CA VAL A 112 -9.35 -2.02 -3.40
C VAL A 112 -8.25 -2.97 -3.87
N ILE A 113 -7.14 -3.03 -3.15
CA ILE A 113 -6.05 -4.00 -3.36
C ILE A 113 -6.05 -4.96 -2.16
N GLY A 114 -6.05 -6.27 -2.40
CA GLY A 114 -6.31 -7.28 -1.38
C GLY A 114 -7.79 -7.65 -1.28
N PRO A 115 -8.24 -8.37 -0.24
CA PRO A 115 -7.49 -8.74 0.98
C PRO A 115 -6.39 -9.78 0.73
N ALA A 116 -5.68 -10.17 1.80
CA ALA A 116 -4.59 -11.14 1.77
C ALA A 116 -3.47 -10.75 0.77
N THR A 117 -2.95 -9.52 0.90
CA THR A 117 -1.90 -9.00 0.03
C THR A 117 -0.78 -8.31 0.81
N VAL A 118 0.41 -8.28 0.23
CA VAL A 118 1.48 -7.36 0.65
C VAL A 118 1.28 -5.94 0.10
N GLY A 119 0.45 -5.80 -0.94
CA GLY A 119 0.19 -4.55 -1.64
C GLY A 119 0.88 -4.51 -3.00
N GLY A 120 1.94 -3.72 -3.11
CA GLY A 120 2.55 -3.39 -4.40
C GLY A 120 3.56 -2.26 -4.30
N ILE A 121 4.22 -1.97 -5.42
CA ILE A 121 5.23 -0.93 -5.55
C ILE A 121 5.14 -0.26 -6.92
N GLN A 122 5.22 1.06 -6.92
CA GLN A 122 5.53 1.89 -8.07
C GLN A 122 6.99 2.32 -7.94
N ALA A 123 7.85 1.82 -8.81
CA ALA A 123 9.29 1.99 -8.67
C ALA A 123 9.69 3.47 -8.81
N GLY A 124 10.53 3.96 -7.90
CA GLY A 124 10.90 5.36 -7.81
C GLY A 124 9.82 6.31 -7.27
N ALA A 125 8.64 5.79 -6.90
CA ALA A 125 7.53 6.64 -6.46
C ALA A 125 6.93 6.21 -5.12
N PHE A 126 6.42 4.99 -4.98
CA PHE A 126 5.66 4.62 -3.78
C PHE A 126 5.71 3.12 -3.56
N LYS A 127 5.88 2.67 -2.31
CA LYS A 127 5.71 1.27 -1.94
C LYS A 127 4.67 1.12 -0.86
N ILE A 128 3.86 0.06 -0.97
CA ILE A 128 2.90 -0.30 0.06
C ILE A 128 3.62 -1.14 1.10
N SER A 129 3.75 -0.60 2.32
CA SER A 129 4.22 -1.35 3.48
C SER A 129 5.60 -2.01 3.26
N ASP A 130 5.75 -3.25 3.74
CA ASP A 130 6.91 -4.11 3.61
C ASP A 130 7.02 -4.77 2.22
N THR A 131 6.27 -4.29 1.20
CA THR A 131 6.50 -4.72 -0.20
C THR A 131 7.96 -4.47 -0.57
N ALA A 132 8.56 -5.42 -1.31
CA ALA A 132 9.98 -5.47 -1.64
C ALA A 132 10.93 -5.63 -0.43
N GLY A 133 10.44 -5.74 0.80
CA GLY A 133 11.25 -6.00 1.99
C GLY A 133 12.32 -4.94 2.26
N THR A 134 13.52 -5.41 2.58
CA THR A 134 14.63 -4.58 3.06
C THR A 134 15.18 -3.65 1.98
N ILE A 135 15.91 -2.62 2.41
CA ILE A 135 16.57 -1.66 1.52
C ILE A 135 17.54 -2.36 0.54
N ASP A 136 18.25 -3.39 0.99
CA ASP A 136 19.16 -4.17 0.16
C ASP A 136 18.43 -4.79 -1.04
N ASN A 137 17.23 -5.34 -0.79
CA ASN A 137 16.42 -5.92 -1.86
C ASN A 137 15.87 -4.83 -2.81
N ILE A 138 15.48 -3.66 -2.29
CA ILE A 138 15.05 -2.51 -3.11
C ILE A 138 16.18 -2.08 -4.05
N ILE A 139 17.43 -2.03 -3.56
CA ILE A 139 18.61 -1.67 -4.36
C ILE A 139 18.91 -2.77 -5.39
N GLN A 140 18.96 -4.03 -4.96
CA GLN A 140 19.26 -5.17 -5.84
C GLN A 140 18.24 -5.31 -6.98
N CYS A 141 16.95 -5.09 -6.67
CA CYS A 141 15.87 -5.15 -7.65
C CYS A 141 15.68 -3.83 -8.42
N LYS A 142 16.56 -2.82 -8.23
CA LYS A 142 16.50 -1.51 -8.91
C LYS A 142 15.18 -0.75 -8.70
N LEU A 143 14.47 -0.99 -7.59
CA LEU A 143 13.12 -0.46 -7.36
C LEU A 143 13.07 1.02 -6.95
N TYR A 144 14.23 1.65 -6.77
CA TYR A 144 14.38 3.08 -6.49
C TYR A 144 14.24 3.99 -7.72
N ARG A 145 14.09 3.41 -8.92
CA ARG A 145 13.85 4.15 -10.16
C ARG A 145 12.87 3.37 -11.05
N PRO A 146 12.10 4.05 -11.91
CA PRO A 146 11.21 3.36 -12.84
C PRO A 146 12.01 2.62 -13.93
N GLY A 147 11.55 1.41 -14.27
CA GLY A 147 11.85 0.74 -15.53
C GLY A 147 10.66 0.78 -16.49
N SER A 148 10.51 -0.23 -17.34
CA SER A 148 9.45 -0.29 -18.36
C SER A 148 8.58 -1.55 -18.28
N VAL A 149 8.70 -2.36 -17.22
CA VAL A 149 7.94 -3.59 -17.05
C VAL A 149 6.94 -3.45 -15.92
N GLY A 150 5.65 -3.49 -16.25
CA GLY A 150 4.63 -3.67 -15.22
C GLY A 150 4.29 -5.14 -14.94
N PHE A 151 3.88 -5.44 -13.71
CA PHE A 151 3.68 -6.78 -13.20
C PHE A 151 2.46 -6.85 -12.28
N VAL A 152 1.64 -7.90 -12.44
CA VAL A 152 0.52 -8.18 -11.54
C VAL A 152 0.51 -9.66 -11.14
N SER A 153 0.29 -9.93 -9.86
CA SER A 153 0.26 -11.29 -9.30
C SER A 153 -0.77 -11.42 -8.19
N LYS A 154 -1.15 -12.65 -7.84
CA LYS A 154 -1.90 -12.93 -6.60
C LYS A 154 -0.99 -13.01 -5.37
N SER A 155 0.21 -13.57 -5.54
CA SER A 155 1.12 -13.87 -4.43
C SER A 155 2.12 -12.74 -4.22
N GLY A 156 2.12 -12.18 -3.01
CA GLY A 156 3.11 -11.19 -2.57
C GLY A 156 4.54 -11.74 -2.53
N GLY A 157 4.72 -12.97 -2.03
CA GLY A 157 6.05 -13.61 -2.00
C GLY A 157 6.63 -13.82 -3.40
N MET A 158 5.81 -14.30 -4.35
CA MET A 158 6.23 -14.45 -5.75
C MET A 158 6.47 -13.10 -6.43
N SER A 159 5.88 -12.02 -5.93
CA SER A 159 6.11 -10.67 -6.49
C SER A 159 7.58 -10.27 -6.32
N ASN A 160 8.19 -10.56 -5.17
CA ASN A 160 9.61 -10.26 -4.94
C ASN A 160 10.54 -11.08 -5.86
N GLU A 161 10.23 -12.36 -6.08
CA GLU A 161 11.00 -13.18 -7.04
C GLU A 161 10.90 -12.64 -8.47
N MET A 162 9.73 -12.13 -8.84
CA MET A 162 9.54 -11.49 -10.14
C MET A 162 10.27 -10.15 -10.23
N TYR A 163 10.29 -9.33 -9.17
CA TYR A 163 11.10 -8.10 -9.14
C TYR A 163 12.58 -8.39 -9.37
N ASN A 164 13.11 -9.41 -8.68
CA ASN A 164 14.50 -9.85 -8.85
C ASN A 164 14.77 -10.37 -10.28
N THR A 165 13.86 -11.17 -10.84
CA THR A 165 14.01 -11.70 -12.21
C THR A 165 13.98 -10.58 -13.25
N VAL A 166 12.98 -9.69 -13.18
CA VAL A 166 12.80 -8.55 -14.08
C VAL A 166 14.00 -7.61 -14.01
N ALA A 167 14.52 -7.31 -12.82
CA ALA A 167 15.70 -6.47 -12.65
C ALA A 167 16.97 -7.03 -13.30
N ARG A 168 17.07 -8.36 -13.48
CA ARG A 168 18.21 -9.03 -14.12
C ARG A 168 18.12 -9.06 -15.64
N VAL A 169 16.91 -9.14 -16.19
CA VAL A 169 16.70 -9.40 -17.63
C VAL A 169 16.12 -8.21 -18.40
N THR A 170 15.72 -7.14 -17.69
CA THR A 170 15.14 -5.92 -18.28
C THR A 170 15.74 -4.65 -17.65
N ASP A 171 15.21 -3.49 -18.01
CA ASP A 171 15.58 -2.20 -17.43
C ASP A 171 15.04 -2.00 -16.00
N GLY A 172 13.95 -2.67 -15.63
CA GLY A 172 13.41 -2.73 -14.27
C GLY A 172 11.88 -2.75 -14.22
N ILE A 173 11.34 -2.84 -13.01
CA ILE A 173 9.90 -2.72 -12.76
C ILE A 173 9.47 -1.26 -12.92
N TYR A 174 8.35 -1.02 -13.59
CA TYR A 174 7.62 0.25 -13.53
C TYR A 174 6.61 0.21 -12.37
N GLU A 175 5.69 -0.76 -12.43
CA GLU A 175 4.65 -0.99 -11.42
C GLU A 175 4.54 -2.49 -11.10
N GLY A 176 4.39 -2.84 -9.83
CA GLY A 176 4.20 -4.21 -9.38
C GLY A 176 3.06 -4.30 -8.37
N ILE A 177 1.96 -4.99 -8.70
CA ILE A 177 0.80 -5.14 -7.82
C ILE A 177 0.56 -6.60 -7.45
N ALA A 178 0.44 -6.88 -6.16
CA ALA A 178 -0.12 -8.12 -5.65
C ALA A 178 -1.62 -7.90 -5.33
N ILE A 179 -2.52 -8.51 -6.10
CA ILE A 179 -3.98 -8.34 -5.89
C ILE A 179 -4.51 -9.12 -4.69
N GLY A 180 -3.74 -10.10 -4.19
CA GLY A 180 -4.06 -10.92 -3.03
C GLY A 180 -4.53 -12.34 -3.35
N GLY A 181 -4.47 -13.20 -2.34
CA GLY A 181 -4.74 -14.64 -2.42
C GLY A 181 -6.21 -15.03 -2.29
N ASP A 182 -7.06 -14.14 -1.76
CA ASP A 182 -8.47 -14.43 -1.48
C ASP A 182 -9.28 -14.71 -2.76
N VAL A 183 -10.40 -15.42 -2.59
CA VAL A 183 -11.29 -15.84 -3.69
C VAL A 183 -11.81 -14.63 -4.49
N PHE A 184 -12.16 -13.56 -3.78
CA PHE A 184 -12.69 -12.32 -4.36
C PHE A 184 -11.71 -11.16 -4.11
N PRO A 185 -10.68 -10.99 -4.96
CA PRO A 185 -9.78 -9.86 -4.81
C PRO A 185 -10.51 -8.55 -5.11
N GLY A 186 -10.14 -7.49 -4.39
CA GLY A 186 -10.68 -6.13 -4.51
C GLY A 186 -10.58 -5.58 -5.92
N SER A 187 -9.49 -5.92 -6.59
CA SER A 187 -9.19 -5.62 -7.99
C SER A 187 -8.66 -6.87 -8.67
N THR A 188 -9.03 -7.07 -9.93
CA THR A 188 -8.66 -8.26 -10.71
C THR A 188 -7.38 -8.02 -11.50
N LEU A 189 -6.77 -9.08 -12.05
CA LEU A 189 -5.60 -8.96 -12.93
C LEU A 189 -5.86 -7.98 -14.09
N SER A 190 -7.05 -8.04 -14.69
CA SER A 190 -7.47 -7.14 -15.77
C SER A 190 -7.72 -5.69 -15.35
N ALA A 191 -7.89 -5.41 -14.06
CA ALA A 191 -8.12 -4.07 -13.55
C ALA A 191 -6.81 -3.25 -13.45
N HIS A 192 -5.67 -3.91 -13.55
CA HIS A 192 -4.34 -3.31 -13.53
C HIS A 192 -3.70 -3.50 -14.91
N PRO A 193 -4.08 -2.68 -15.92
CA PRO A 193 -3.38 -2.67 -17.20
C PRO A 193 -2.00 -2.04 -16.97
N THR A 194 -1.08 -2.87 -16.52
CA THR A 194 0.33 -2.54 -16.38
C THR A 194 0.88 -2.19 -17.76
N VAL A 195 1.44 -0.99 -17.90
CA VAL A 195 2.03 -0.45 -19.15
C VAL A 195 3.25 -1.28 -19.56
#